data_AF-A0A7I8MXK2-F1
#
_entry.id   AF-A0A7I8MXK2-F1
#
_cell.length_a   1.000
_cell.length_b   1.000
_cell.length_c   1.000
_cell.angle_alpha   90.00
_cell.angle_beta   90.00
_cell.angle_gamma   90.00
#
_symmetry.space_group_name_H-M   'P 1'
#
loop_
_entity.id
_entity.type
_entity.pdbx_description
1 polymer ?
#
loop_
_entity_poly.entity_id
_entity_poly.type
_entity_poly.pdbx_seq_one_letter_code
_entity_poly.pdbx_strand_id
1 'polypeptide(L)'
;MRKILGVLCVLVLILGTAGSASALTFTLESYDVKYRNVDPGLVLWVDKILETPISKDFSVGDSLTFKLFEVGTKEKYVGFDDLWRYDIMTTFEFSAPPVLEDVTGYSRGRFFWQDGVIRWDNPAEFYFGDGGLFTISLSNVKFPTPGSAIVKATMEYVSAPVPEPATLILVGVGLAGMAGIRRKVRR
;
A
#
# COMPACT_ATOMS: atom_id res chain seq x y z
N MET A 1 12.03 -35.66 40.04
CA MET A 1 11.62 -34.23 40.00
C MET A 1 12.37 -33.41 38.96
N ARG A 2 13.71 -33.51 38.84
CA ARG A 2 14.51 -32.76 37.83
C ARG A 2 14.08 -32.94 36.36
N LYS A 3 13.53 -34.11 35.99
CA LYS A 3 13.06 -34.38 34.61
C LYS A 3 11.75 -33.67 34.24
N ILE A 4 10.91 -33.32 35.24
CA ILE A 4 9.63 -32.63 35.02
C ILE A 4 9.86 -31.12 34.80
N LEU A 5 10.88 -30.55 35.45
CA LEU A 5 11.24 -29.13 35.30
C LEU A 5 11.75 -28.80 33.88
N GLY A 6 12.50 -29.72 33.26
CA GLY A 6 12.99 -29.55 31.89
C GLY A 6 11.89 -29.57 30.83
N VAL A 7 10.86 -30.41 31.00
CA VAL A 7 9.71 -30.48 30.09
C VAL A 7 8.87 -29.20 30.20
N LEU A 8 8.72 -28.63 31.40
CA LEU A 8 7.99 -27.39 31.61
C LEU A 8 8.66 -26.19 30.91
N CYS A 9 10.00 -26.10 30.94
CA CYS A 9 10.74 -25.05 30.24
C CYS A 9 10.57 -25.12 28.71
N VAL A 10 10.53 -26.34 28.13
CA VAL A 10 10.32 -26.52 26.69
C VAL A 10 8.89 -26.16 26.30
N LEU A 11 7.89 -26.51 27.12
CA LEU A 11 6.48 -26.17 26.86
C LEU A 11 6.21 -24.65 26.96
N VAL A 12 6.85 -23.96 27.92
CA VAL A 12 6.75 -22.49 28.05
C VAL A 12 7.44 -21.76 26.88
N LEU A 13 8.52 -22.33 26.32
CA LEU A 13 9.17 -21.80 25.11
C LEU A 13 8.31 -21.97 23.85
N ILE A 14 7.55 -23.06 23.74
CA ILE A 14 6.67 -23.34 22.59
C ILE A 14 5.37 -22.51 22.67
N LEU A 15 4.86 -22.22 23.87
CA LEU A 15 3.65 -21.41 24.07
C LEU A 15 3.88 -19.89 23.92
N GLY A 16 5.14 -19.43 23.84
CA GLY A 16 5.50 -18.02 23.66
C GLY A 16 5.46 -17.50 22.22
N THR A 17 5.19 -18.34 21.22
CA THR A 17 5.18 -17.95 19.79
C THR A 17 3.77 -17.63 19.28
N ALA A 18 2.83 -17.27 20.15
CA ALA A 18 1.57 -16.67 19.70
C ALA A 18 1.92 -15.39 18.91
N GLY A 19 1.69 -15.43 17.60
CA GLY A 19 2.08 -14.35 16.68
C GLY A 19 1.45 -13.04 17.13
N SER A 20 2.28 -12.11 17.57
CA SER A 20 1.88 -10.73 17.79
C SER A 20 1.36 -10.18 16.47
N ALA A 21 0.07 -9.87 16.38
CA ALA A 21 -0.43 -9.01 15.32
C ALA A 21 0.24 -7.65 15.49
N SER A 22 1.31 -7.41 14.73
CA SER A 22 2.02 -6.13 14.77
C SER A 22 1.23 -5.14 13.93
N ALA A 23 0.59 -4.18 14.58
CA ALA A 23 0.11 -2.99 13.89
C ALA A 23 1.31 -2.17 13.39
N LEU A 24 1.18 -1.59 12.20
CA LEU A 24 2.16 -0.67 11.62
C LEU A 24 1.46 0.66 11.32
N THR A 25 2.13 1.76 11.64
CA THR A 25 1.65 3.10 11.27
C THR A 25 2.01 3.39 9.82
N PHE A 26 1.00 3.70 9.02
CA PHE A 26 1.15 4.19 7.66
C PHE A 26 0.95 5.70 7.66
N THR A 27 1.92 6.45 7.14
CA THR A 27 1.86 7.90 6.95
C THR A 27 1.99 8.21 5.48
N LEU A 28 0.88 8.62 4.87
CA LEU A 28 0.87 9.20 3.54
C LEU A 28 1.31 10.66 3.66
N GLU A 29 2.49 10.98 3.14
CA GLU A 29 3.08 12.32 3.20
C GLU A 29 2.44 13.24 2.17
N SER A 30 2.37 12.77 0.92
CA SER A 30 1.83 13.52 -0.20
C SER A 30 1.29 12.59 -1.29
N TYR A 31 0.45 13.14 -2.17
CA TYR A 31 0.14 12.49 -3.44
C TYR A 31 -0.01 13.54 -4.54
N ASP A 32 0.26 13.13 -5.77
CA ASP A 32 0.08 13.96 -6.95
C ASP A 32 -0.61 13.23 -8.08
N VAL A 33 -1.40 13.96 -8.88
CA VAL A 33 -2.19 13.39 -9.98
C VAL A 33 -1.72 14.00 -11.28
N LYS A 34 -1.14 13.16 -12.15
CA LYS A 34 -0.84 13.54 -13.54
C LYS A 34 -2.02 13.16 -14.41
N TYR A 35 -2.56 14.16 -15.10
CA TYR A 35 -3.72 14.00 -15.97
C TYR A 35 -3.57 14.86 -17.22
N ARG A 36 -4.39 14.56 -18.22
CA ARG A 36 -4.50 15.32 -19.45
C ARG A 36 -5.38 16.55 -19.24
N ASN A 37 -4.81 17.74 -19.39
CA ASN A 37 -5.52 19.02 -19.27
C ASN A 37 -5.48 19.86 -20.55
N VAL A 38 -5.17 19.25 -21.69
CA VAL A 38 -5.04 19.91 -23.00
C VAL A 38 -5.54 19.00 -24.13
N ASP A 39 -6.12 19.61 -25.15
CA ASP A 39 -6.52 18.95 -26.40
C ASP A 39 -5.30 18.44 -27.19
N PRO A 40 -5.44 17.42 -28.07
CA PRO A 40 -6.68 16.70 -28.42
C PRO A 40 -7.13 15.68 -27.38
N GLY A 41 -8.40 15.59 -27.05
CA GLY A 41 -8.96 14.54 -26.19
C GLY A 41 -9.24 14.94 -24.75
N LEU A 42 -10.04 14.15 -24.05
CA LEU A 42 -10.82 14.56 -22.87
C LEU A 42 -10.00 15.42 -21.88
N VAL A 43 -10.28 16.72 -21.88
CA VAL A 43 -9.63 17.70 -21.03
C VAL A 43 -10.19 17.57 -19.62
N LEU A 44 -9.34 17.07 -18.72
CA LEU A 44 -9.68 16.87 -17.32
C LEU A 44 -9.27 18.07 -16.47
N TRP A 45 -9.94 18.21 -15.33
CA TRP A 45 -9.48 18.95 -14.18
C TRP A 45 -9.51 18.03 -12.95
N VAL A 46 -8.64 18.29 -11.98
CA VAL A 46 -8.56 17.54 -10.71
C VAL A 46 -8.56 18.52 -9.55
N ASP A 47 -9.33 18.20 -8.51
CA ASP A 47 -9.35 18.91 -7.23
C ASP A 47 -9.04 17.95 -6.07
N LYS A 48 -8.01 18.25 -5.28
CA LYS A 48 -7.52 17.37 -4.22
C LYS A 48 -8.48 17.46 -3.01
N ILE A 49 -9.02 16.32 -2.57
CA ILE A 49 -9.96 16.26 -1.43
C ILE A 49 -9.24 15.85 -0.15
N LEU A 50 -8.38 14.84 -0.23
CA LEU A 50 -7.65 14.36 0.93
C LEU A 50 -6.56 15.37 1.31
N GLU A 51 -6.61 15.84 2.55
CA GLU A 51 -5.52 16.61 3.16
C GLU A 51 -4.40 15.66 3.61
N THR A 52 -3.16 16.02 3.29
CA THR A 52 -1.96 15.29 3.70
C THR A 52 -1.02 16.21 4.51
N PRO A 53 -0.21 15.67 5.44
CA PRO A 53 -0.03 14.24 5.73
C PRO A 53 -1.18 13.62 6.52
N ILE A 54 -1.40 12.31 6.35
CA ILE A 54 -2.35 11.52 7.15
C ILE A 54 -1.68 10.24 7.65
N SER A 55 -1.85 9.94 8.95
CA SER A 55 -1.31 8.74 9.59
C SER A 55 -2.41 7.84 10.12
N LYS A 56 -2.25 6.53 9.96
CA LYS A 56 -3.18 5.54 10.51
C LYS A 56 -2.46 4.22 10.79
N ASP A 57 -2.81 3.60 11.91
CA ASP A 57 -2.32 2.27 12.27
C ASP A 57 -3.18 1.18 11.61
N PHE A 58 -2.51 0.19 11.03
CA PHE A 58 -3.13 -0.98 10.40
C PHE A 58 -2.51 -2.26 10.95
N SER A 59 -3.36 -3.24 11.23
CA SER A 59 -2.97 -4.64 11.37
C SER A 59 -2.99 -5.32 10.01
N VAL A 60 -2.21 -6.39 9.85
CA VAL A 60 -2.25 -7.19 8.61
C VAL A 60 -3.68 -7.70 8.37
N GLY A 61 -4.19 -7.46 7.17
CA GLY A 61 -5.58 -7.73 6.76
C GLY A 61 -6.53 -6.54 6.93
N ASP A 62 -6.11 -5.45 7.58
CA ASP A 62 -6.94 -4.24 7.68
C ASP A 62 -6.97 -3.48 6.35
N SER A 63 -8.10 -2.82 6.09
CA SER A 63 -8.27 -1.94 4.92
C SER A 63 -8.95 -0.62 5.29
N LEU A 64 -8.62 0.43 4.54
CA LEU A 64 -9.22 1.76 4.69
C LEU A 64 -9.55 2.34 3.32
N THR A 65 -10.80 2.78 3.17
CA THR A 65 -11.25 3.55 2.00
C THR A 65 -11.42 5.01 2.36
N PHE A 66 -10.83 5.91 1.58
CA PHE A 66 -11.01 7.36 1.71
C PHE A 66 -11.24 8.02 0.35
N LYS A 67 -11.87 9.21 0.38
CA LYS A 67 -12.00 10.05 -0.82
C LYS A 67 -10.65 10.70 -1.09
N LEU A 68 -10.11 10.55 -2.30
CA LEU A 68 -8.78 11.04 -2.63
C LEU A 68 -8.88 12.40 -3.32
N PHE A 69 -9.50 12.45 -4.51
CA PHE A 69 -9.70 13.67 -5.27
C PHE A 69 -10.99 13.62 -6.08
N GLU A 70 -11.47 14.79 -6.48
CA GLU A 70 -12.51 14.95 -7.48
C GLU A 70 -11.87 15.14 -8.85
N VAL A 71 -12.47 14.53 -9.87
CA VAL A 71 -12.04 14.65 -11.26
C VAL A 71 -13.24 14.88 -12.14
N GLY A 72 -13.09 15.72 -13.14
CA GLY A 72 -14.16 16.03 -14.07
C GLY A 72 -13.66 16.66 -15.35
N THR A 73 -14.59 17.13 -16.16
CA THR A 73 -14.32 17.93 -17.35
C THR A 73 -15.17 19.18 -17.38
N LYS A 74 -14.67 20.24 -18.03
CA LYS A 74 -15.42 21.46 -18.36
C LYS A 74 -15.97 21.44 -19.79
N GLU A 75 -15.70 20.38 -20.54
CA GLU A 75 -16.22 20.20 -21.89
C GLU A 75 -17.74 20.08 -21.89
N LYS A 76 -18.37 20.65 -22.91
CA LYS A 76 -19.83 20.66 -23.06
C LYS A 76 -20.37 19.40 -23.73
N TYR A 77 -19.53 18.70 -24.48
CA TYR A 77 -19.86 17.49 -25.22
C TYR A 77 -18.56 16.71 -25.44
N VAL A 78 -18.70 15.40 -25.63
CA VAL A 78 -17.61 14.51 -26.03
C VAL A 78 -17.46 14.58 -27.55
N GLY A 79 -16.32 15.10 -28.01
CA GLY A 79 -15.85 15.10 -29.39
C GLY A 79 -15.27 13.77 -29.83
N PHE A 80 -14.83 13.70 -31.09
CA PHE A 80 -14.17 12.50 -31.60
C PHE A 80 -12.78 12.33 -31.00
N ASP A 81 -12.06 13.43 -30.82
CA ASP A 81 -10.73 13.48 -30.19
C ASP A 81 -10.73 12.98 -28.75
N ASP A 82 -11.86 13.07 -28.04
CA ASP A 82 -12.03 12.56 -26.68
C ASP A 82 -12.12 11.04 -26.60
N LEU A 83 -12.32 10.35 -27.72
CA LEU A 83 -12.46 8.88 -27.72
C LEU A 83 -11.14 8.14 -27.52
N TRP A 84 -10.02 8.82 -27.74
CA TRP A 84 -8.69 8.27 -27.53
C TRP A 84 -8.39 8.14 -26.04
N ARG A 85 -7.68 7.05 -25.69
CA ARG A 85 -7.24 6.82 -24.32
C ARG A 85 -6.00 7.66 -24.06
N TYR A 86 -6.00 8.35 -22.93
CA TYR A 86 -4.84 9.04 -22.41
C TYR A 86 -4.55 8.60 -21.00
N ASP A 87 -3.27 8.43 -20.70
CA ASP A 87 -2.82 7.96 -19.40
C ASP A 87 -3.18 8.95 -18.29
N ILE A 88 -3.54 8.41 -17.14
CA ILE A 88 -3.72 9.14 -15.89
C ILE A 88 -2.95 8.37 -14.81
N MET A 89 -2.30 9.09 -13.92
CA MET A 89 -1.42 8.50 -12.92
C MET A 89 -1.55 9.23 -11.60
N THR A 90 -1.56 8.48 -10.51
CA THR A 90 -1.46 9.05 -9.16
C THR A 90 -0.19 8.53 -8.50
N THR A 91 0.72 9.44 -8.17
CA THR A 91 1.95 9.13 -7.42
C THR A 91 1.64 9.27 -5.93
N PHE A 92 1.95 8.24 -5.14
CA PHE A 92 1.82 8.25 -3.68
C PHE A 92 3.19 8.26 -3.02
N GLU A 93 3.40 9.18 -2.09
CA GLU A 93 4.62 9.27 -1.28
C GLU A 93 4.28 8.98 0.19
N PHE A 94 4.73 7.83 0.68
CA PHE A 94 4.63 7.46 2.08
C PHE A 94 5.94 7.79 2.79
N SER A 95 5.86 8.41 3.97
CA SER A 95 7.01 8.63 4.86
C SER A 95 7.18 7.52 5.90
N ALA A 96 6.12 6.76 6.16
CA ALA A 96 6.15 5.55 7.00
C ALA A 96 5.18 4.50 6.45
N PRO A 97 5.63 3.28 6.11
CA PRO A 97 7.00 3.00 5.68
C PRO A 97 7.38 3.88 4.46
N PRO A 98 8.67 4.23 4.27
CA PRO A 98 9.07 5.08 3.15
C PRO A 98 8.93 4.34 1.82
N VAL A 99 7.97 4.76 0.99
CA VAL A 99 7.69 4.19 -0.34
C VAL A 99 7.19 5.30 -1.26
N LEU A 100 7.65 5.29 -2.51
CA LEU A 100 7.18 6.16 -3.59
C LEU A 100 6.79 5.28 -4.77
N GLU A 101 5.51 5.24 -5.12
CA GLU A 101 5.02 4.36 -6.20
C GLU A 101 3.79 4.97 -6.89
N ASP A 102 3.59 4.57 -8.14
CA ASP A 102 2.53 5.08 -9.00
C ASP A 102 1.34 4.10 -9.13
N VAL A 103 0.14 4.67 -9.19
CA VAL A 103 -1.07 3.97 -9.63
C VAL A 103 -1.49 4.51 -10.99
N THR A 104 -1.39 3.69 -12.03
CA THR A 104 -1.66 4.08 -13.42
C THR A 104 -3.07 3.72 -13.86
N GLY A 105 -3.51 4.35 -14.94
CA GLY A 105 -4.77 4.08 -15.59
C GLY A 105 -4.92 4.89 -16.86
N TYR A 106 -6.14 4.96 -17.38
CA TYR A 106 -6.47 5.81 -18.51
C TYR A 106 -7.80 6.56 -18.33
N SER A 107 -7.89 7.67 -19.04
CA SER A 107 -9.09 8.48 -19.23
C SER A 107 -9.53 8.47 -20.70
N ARG A 108 -10.83 8.64 -20.95
CA ARG A 108 -11.42 8.93 -22.27
C ARG A 108 -12.87 9.38 -22.14
N GLY A 109 -13.39 10.03 -23.16
CA GLY A 109 -14.83 10.26 -23.36
C GLY A 109 -15.56 9.06 -23.98
N ARG A 110 -16.89 9.07 -23.87
CA ARG A 110 -17.80 8.14 -24.56
C ARG A 110 -18.87 8.90 -25.32
N PHE A 111 -18.69 9.00 -26.64
CA PHE A 111 -19.56 9.79 -27.53
C PHE A 111 -21.06 9.48 -27.39
N PHE A 112 -21.48 8.21 -27.37
CA PHE A 112 -22.91 7.88 -27.28
C PHE A 112 -23.57 8.21 -25.92
N TRP A 113 -22.78 8.28 -24.85
CA TRP A 113 -23.29 8.55 -23.50
C TRP A 113 -23.01 9.98 -23.03
N GLN A 114 -22.19 10.74 -23.76
CA GLN A 114 -21.77 12.10 -23.41
C GLN A 114 -21.25 12.16 -21.96
N ASP A 115 -20.31 11.26 -21.67
CA ASP A 115 -19.65 11.17 -20.38
C ASP A 115 -18.15 10.88 -20.50
N GLY A 116 -17.41 11.27 -19.47
CA GLY A 116 -16.01 10.90 -19.27
C GLY A 116 -15.90 9.65 -18.41
N VAL A 117 -14.86 8.85 -18.67
CA VAL A 117 -14.54 7.68 -17.86
C VAL A 117 -13.07 7.67 -17.48
N ILE A 118 -12.79 7.25 -16.25
CA ILE A 118 -11.45 6.93 -15.77
C ILE A 118 -11.44 5.49 -15.32
N ARG A 119 -10.44 4.74 -15.79
CA ARG A 119 -10.17 3.38 -15.36
C ARG A 119 -8.74 3.25 -14.89
N TRP A 120 -8.55 2.55 -13.77
CA TRP A 120 -7.27 2.33 -13.12
C TRP A 120 -6.84 0.87 -13.25
N ASP A 121 -5.53 0.66 -13.31
CA ASP A 121 -4.88 -0.66 -13.41
C ASP A 121 -4.54 -1.18 -12.00
N ASN A 122 -5.57 -1.40 -11.19
CA ASN A 122 -5.43 -1.79 -9.77
C ASN A 122 -5.49 -3.32 -9.55
N PRO A 123 -5.05 -3.81 -8.38
CA PRO A 123 -4.35 -3.07 -7.32
C PRO A 123 -2.89 -2.77 -7.69
N ALA A 124 -2.37 -1.63 -7.24
CA ALA A 124 -0.94 -1.36 -7.24
C ALA A 124 -0.31 -1.89 -5.94
N GLU A 125 0.88 -2.48 -6.06
CA GLU A 125 1.61 -3.13 -4.96
C GLU A 125 2.74 -2.23 -4.44
N PHE A 126 2.78 -2.02 -3.12
CA PHE A 126 3.76 -1.18 -2.44
C PHE A 126 4.60 -2.04 -1.50
N TYR A 127 5.80 -2.36 -1.94
CA TYR A 127 6.75 -3.18 -1.18
C TYR A 127 7.60 -2.32 -0.25
N PHE A 128 7.84 -2.82 0.96
CA PHE A 128 8.68 -2.14 1.95
C PHE A 128 9.31 -3.13 2.93
N GLY A 129 10.46 -2.75 3.52
CA GLY A 129 11.20 -3.61 4.43
C GLY A 129 11.53 -4.97 3.79
N ASP A 130 11.64 -6.02 4.63
CA ASP A 130 11.85 -7.40 4.17
C ASP A 130 10.49 -8.14 4.11
N GLY A 131 9.83 -8.07 2.96
CA GLY A 131 8.56 -8.76 2.70
C GLY A 131 7.30 -8.02 3.17
N GLY A 132 7.41 -6.75 3.58
CA GLY A 132 6.25 -5.90 3.83
C GLY A 132 5.54 -5.55 2.53
N LEU A 133 4.21 -5.67 2.51
CA LEU A 133 3.38 -5.36 1.35
C LEU A 133 2.08 -4.71 1.80
N PHE A 134 1.73 -3.61 1.15
CA PHE A 134 0.37 -3.10 1.13
C PHE A 134 -0.05 -2.82 -0.32
N THR A 135 -1.35 -2.72 -0.57
CA THR A 135 -1.86 -2.36 -1.89
C THR A 135 -2.72 -1.13 -1.85
N ILE A 136 -2.77 -0.40 -2.97
CA ILE A 136 -3.73 0.68 -3.19
C ILE A 136 -4.56 0.37 -4.43
N SER A 137 -5.88 0.48 -4.28
CA SER A 137 -6.85 0.42 -5.38
C SER A 137 -7.62 1.73 -5.49
N LEU A 138 -7.63 2.33 -6.69
CA LEU A 138 -8.42 3.51 -7.02
C LEU A 138 -9.77 3.16 -7.66
N SER A 139 -10.86 3.79 -7.22
CA SER A 139 -12.18 3.51 -7.80
C SER A 139 -12.26 3.98 -9.26
N ASN A 140 -12.68 3.09 -10.17
CA ASN A 140 -13.08 3.47 -11.52
C ASN A 140 -14.30 4.40 -11.45
N VAL A 141 -14.30 5.49 -12.23
CA VAL A 141 -15.37 6.49 -12.20
C VAL A 141 -15.90 6.82 -13.60
N LYS A 142 -17.12 7.33 -13.61
CA LYS A 142 -17.80 7.89 -14.78
C LYS A 142 -18.44 9.20 -14.36
N PHE A 143 -18.42 10.22 -15.21
CA PHE A 143 -19.00 11.53 -14.92
C PHE A 143 -19.56 12.17 -16.19
N PRO A 144 -20.68 12.91 -16.10
CA PRO A 144 -21.27 13.55 -17.27
C PRO A 144 -20.35 14.63 -17.86
N THR A 145 -20.57 15.03 -19.12
CA THR A 145 -19.89 16.18 -19.73
C THR A 145 -20.88 17.34 -19.94
N PRO A 146 -20.77 18.47 -19.20
CA PRO A 146 -19.82 18.73 -18.12
C PRO A 146 -20.23 18.04 -16.81
N GLY A 147 -19.26 17.81 -15.93
CA GLY A 147 -19.50 17.13 -14.66
C GLY A 147 -18.24 16.52 -14.06
N SER A 148 -18.43 15.84 -12.93
CA SER A 148 -17.35 15.29 -12.11
C SER A 148 -17.76 14.04 -11.35
N ALA A 149 -16.75 13.34 -10.83
CA ALA A 149 -16.90 12.22 -9.91
C ALA A 149 -15.74 12.17 -8.92
N ILE A 150 -15.99 11.58 -7.76
CA ILE A 150 -14.98 11.41 -6.71
C ILE A 150 -14.26 10.07 -6.91
N VAL A 151 -12.94 10.13 -7.02
CA VAL A 151 -12.08 8.94 -6.97
C VAL A 151 -11.76 8.62 -5.50
N LYS A 152 -12.02 7.38 -5.11
CA LYS A 152 -11.69 6.84 -3.79
C LYS A 152 -10.44 5.98 -3.88
N ALA A 153 -9.59 6.04 -2.88
CA ALA A 153 -8.49 5.10 -2.69
C ALA A 153 -8.88 4.10 -1.61
N THR A 154 -8.58 2.82 -1.83
CA THR A 154 -8.67 1.75 -0.84
C THR A 154 -7.28 1.21 -0.61
N MET A 155 -6.77 1.38 0.59
CA MET A 155 -5.49 0.82 1.02
C MET A 155 -5.73 -0.46 1.82
N GLU A 156 -4.98 -1.51 1.54
CA GLU A 156 -5.04 -2.80 2.25
C GLU A 156 -3.63 -3.23 2.67
N TYR A 157 -3.45 -3.53 3.97
CA TYR A 157 -2.17 -4.01 4.49
C TYR A 157 -2.10 -5.54 4.38
N VAL A 158 -1.29 -6.06 3.46
CA VAL A 158 -1.32 -7.48 3.05
C VAL A 158 -0.35 -8.34 3.84
N SER A 159 0.88 -7.89 4.05
CA SER A 159 1.88 -8.64 4.81
C SER A 159 2.79 -7.71 5.59
N ALA A 160 3.07 -8.09 6.84
CA ALA A 160 4.06 -7.40 7.65
C ALA A 160 5.48 -7.76 7.22
N PRO A 161 6.43 -6.82 7.30
CA PRO A 161 7.84 -7.14 7.11
C PRO A 161 8.27 -8.14 8.17
N VAL A 162 8.98 -9.18 7.75
CA VAL A 162 9.48 -10.22 8.65
C VAL A 162 10.78 -9.70 9.26
N PRO A 163 10.88 -9.52 10.59
CA PRO A 163 12.14 -9.20 11.21
C PRO A 163 13.13 -10.35 10.95
N GLU A 164 14.38 -10.01 10.60
CA GLU A 164 15.44 -11.02 10.44
C GLU A 164 15.38 -11.99 11.62
N PRO A 165 15.29 -13.31 11.36
CA PRO A 165 14.92 -14.22 12.41
C PRO A 165 16.00 -14.20 13.49
N ALA A 166 15.57 -13.97 14.74
CA ALA A 166 16.43 -14.02 15.92
C ALA A 166 17.15 -15.37 16.08
N THR A 167 16.81 -16.36 15.25
CA THR A 167 17.57 -17.59 15.06
C THR A 167 19.04 -17.33 14.72
N LEU A 168 19.39 -16.26 14.01
CA LEU A 168 20.81 -15.91 13.78
C LEU A 168 21.53 -15.56 15.08
N ILE A 169 20.89 -14.81 15.96
CA ILE A 169 21.41 -14.50 17.30
C ILE A 169 21.46 -15.78 18.13
N LEU A 170 20.42 -16.62 18.09
CA LEU A 170 20.36 -17.87 18.83
C LEU A 170 21.45 -18.86 18.37
N VAL A 171 21.69 -18.96 17.06
CA VAL A 171 22.78 -19.75 16.49
C VAL A 171 24.12 -19.18 16.93
N GLY A 172 24.30 -17.85 16.88
CA GLY A 172 25.49 -17.17 17.37
C GLY A 172 25.76 -17.46 18.85
N VAL A 173 24.76 -17.33 19.71
CA VAL A 173 24.85 -17.62 21.15
C VAL A 173 25.08 -19.12 21.39
N GLY A 174 24.42 -19.99 20.63
CA GLY A 174 24.62 -21.44 20.70
C GLY A 174 26.05 -21.85 20.35
N LEU A 175 26.60 -21.30 19.27
CA LEU A 175 28.00 -21.52 18.86
C LEU A 175 28.99 -20.98 19.90
N ALA A 176 28.76 -19.77 20.42
CA ALA A 176 29.58 -19.19 21.47
C ALA A 176 29.56 -20.02 22.77
N GLY A 177 28.38 -20.52 23.15
CA GLY A 177 28.21 -21.42 24.30
C GLY A 177 28.99 -22.73 24.13
N MET A 178 28.90 -23.36 22.96
CA MET A 178 29.67 -24.59 22.65
C MET A 178 31.18 -24.35 22.66
N ALA A 179 31.65 -23.23 22.11
CA ALA A 179 33.06 -22.85 22.15
C ALA A 179 33.55 -22.61 23.60
N GLY A 180 32.72 -21.99 24.45
CA GLY A 180 32.99 -21.79 25.86
C GLY A 180 33.11 -23.10 26.65
N ILE A 181 32.21 -24.05 26.43
CA ILE A 181 32.24 -25.37 27.07
C ILE A 181 33.50 -26.15 26.66
N ARG A 182 33.88 -26.11 25.38
CA ARG A 182 35.09 -26.78 24.87
C ARG A 182 36.38 -26.30 25.56
N ARG A 183 36.46 -25.03 25.96
CA ARG A 183 37.62 -24.50 26.71
C ARG A 183 37.67 -25.02 28.15
N LYS A 184 36.51 -25.28 28.76
CA LYS A 184 36.43 -25.76 30.15
C LYS A 184 36.76 -27.25 30.30
N VAL A 185 36.47 -28.07 29.28
CA VAL A 185 36.75 -29.52 29.27
C VAL A 185 38.23 -29.83 28.97
N ARG A 186 38.96 -28.90 28.33
CA ARG A 186 40.39 -29.05 28.00
C ARG A 186 41.35 -28.51 29.07
N ARG A 187 40.85 -27.93 30.15
CA ARG A 187 41.62 -27.59 31.35
C ARG A 187 41.31 -28.62 32.43
#